data_AF-A0A1G1A0N6-F1
#
_entry.id   AF-A0A1G1A0N6-F1
#
_cell.length_a   1.000
_cell.length_b   1.000
_cell.length_c   1.000
_cell.angle_alpha   90.00
_cell.angle_beta   90.00
_cell.angle_gamma   90.00
#
_symmetry.space_group_name_H-M   'P 1'
#
loop_
_entity.id
_entity.type
_entity.pdbx_description
1 polymer ?
#
loop_
_entity_poly.entity_id
_entity_poly.type
_entity_poly.pdbx_seq_one_letter_code
_entity_poly.pdbx_strand_id
1 'polypeptide(L)'
;MPIARTVCCQTGIRIPAAVLFTLLLTTYRLPAQTLESISGRLPGIEQRLPVVIQAAEQAAKLTLQSTNLLVNVPYSPQPSFAEEMVNRSGCLANALPSEERTKHATPEDVLLFSVRSWEDNGADAIKRLTAYRSNHACIVLFASKAGMPDNVPCDYLVDNGAPDGSRTHASANAILNVLNGLLWQCEYTAALTRHGVYPGILQSILEPGANEHNATLQKPELRRSLFRTPGSIPPGQLARQFMGNVHTLVLAIRQPPVHDAIREAANQLATHIKAGKGVKVATATHILMYEVFHDHRSPWKPFNVVWHASTAFKENLKPDDLLIWFSFVGMSTPLEDYGRFIRETGVECITSFVQDENPANNEARKRVHIPMSWARPDTVVEIPFPPGRMAPVSGLNQGIVYRCLDDAVFEALATP
;
A
#
# COMPACT_ATOMS: atom_id res chain seq x y z
N MET A 1 -6.48 -41.71 -27.07
CA MET A 1 -5.84 -42.47 -25.97
C MET A 1 -4.63 -41.68 -25.47
N PRO A 2 -4.68 -41.13 -24.25
CA PRO A 2 -3.49 -40.85 -23.46
C PRO A 2 -3.38 -41.86 -22.30
N ILE A 3 -2.20 -42.42 -22.13
CA ILE A 3 -1.86 -43.39 -21.09
C ILE A 3 -1.57 -42.62 -19.80
N ALA A 4 -2.44 -42.77 -18.80
CA ALA A 4 -2.16 -42.32 -17.44
C ALA A 4 -1.17 -43.30 -16.78
N ARG A 5 0.00 -42.81 -16.37
CA ARG A 5 0.97 -43.58 -15.58
C ARG A 5 0.61 -43.47 -14.10
N THR A 6 0.22 -44.59 -13.51
CA THR A 6 -0.01 -44.76 -12.07
C THR A 6 1.33 -44.82 -11.34
N VAL A 7 1.58 -43.88 -10.42
CA VAL A 7 2.68 -43.97 -9.47
C VAL A 7 2.25 -44.90 -8.33
N CYS A 8 2.95 -46.02 -8.17
CA CYS A 8 2.65 -47.04 -7.18
C CYS A 8 3.52 -46.82 -5.92
N CYS A 9 2.91 -46.31 -4.84
CA CYS A 9 3.52 -46.33 -3.50
C CYS A 9 3.18 -47.67 -2.81
N GLN A 10 4.20 -48.31 -2.24
CA GLN A 10 4.20 -49.67 -1.66
C GLN A 10 3.46 -49.84 -0.31
N THR A 11 2.47 -49.00 0.00
CA THR A 11 1.58 -49.24 1.14
C THR A 11 0.14 -49.22 0.63
N GLY A 12 -0.56 -50.35 0.75
CA GLY A 12 -1.83 -50.65 0.08
C GLY A 12 -3.05 -49.83 0.53
N ILE A 13 -2.89 -48.55 0.84
CA ILE A 13 -3.97 -47.64 1.23
C ILE A 13 -4.37 -46.83 0.01
N ARG A 14 -5.50 -47.18 -0.61
CA ARG A 14 -6.12 -46.38 -1.67
C ARG A 14 -6.82 -45.16 -1.05
N ILE A 15 -6.14 -44.02 -1.00
CA ILE A 15 -6.78 -42.75 -0.65
C ILE A 15 -7.56 -42.26 -1.88
N PRO A 16 -8.87 -41.97 -1.78
CA PRO A 16 -9.64 -41.43 -2.90
C PRO A 16 -9.01 -40.13 -3.42
N ALA A 17 -8.94 -39.94 -4.74
CA ALA A 17 -8.39 -38.72 -5.33
C ALA A 17 -9.05 -37.43 -4.78
N ALA A 18 -10.34 -37.47 -4.44
CA ALA A 18 -11.06 -36.39 -3.79
C ALA A 18 -10.58 -36.10 -2.35
N VAL A 19 -10.14 -37.13 -1.61
CA VAL A 19 -9.57 -37.00 -0.26
C VAL A 19 -8.14 -36.46 -0.34
N LEU A 20 -7.36 -36.86 -1.35
CA LEU A 20 -6.04 -36.29 -1.60
C LEU A 20 -6.13 -34.81 -2.02
N PHE A 21 -7.12 -34.44 -2.84
CA PHE A 21 -7.38 -33.06 -3.26
C PHE A 21 -7.86 -32.19 -2.08
N THR A 22 -8.68 -32.75 -1.19
CA THR A 22 -9.14 -32.06 0.02
C THR A 22 -8.03 -31.92 1.08
N LEU A 23 -7.15 -32.93 1.22
CA LEU A 23 -5.95 -32.88 2.09
C LEU A 23 -4.84 -31.96 1.57
N LEU A 24 -4.70 -31.82 0.24
CA LEU A 24 -3.80 -30.84 -0.37
C LEU A 24 -4.35 -29.42 -0.23
N LEU A 25 -5.67 -29.22 -0.26
CA LEU A 25 -6.28 -27.89 -0.04
C LEU A 25 -6.28 -27.45 1.43
N THR A 26 -6.20 -28.37 2.40
CA THR A 26 -6.04 -28.02 3.83
C THR A 26 -4.60 -27.77 4.24
N THR A 27 -3.60 -28.28 3.52
CA THR A 27 -2.18 -28.09 3.83
C THR A 27 -1.56 -26.82 3.22
N TYR A 28 -2.25 -26.14 2.29
CA TYR A 28 -1.84 -24.88 1.66
C TYR A 28 -2.75 -23.69 2.01
N ARG A 29 -3.42 -23.71 3.17
CA ARG A 29 -4.00 -22.49 3.70
C ARG A 29 -2.91 -21.75 4.48
N LEU A 30 -2.34 -20.73 3.86
CA LEU A 30 -1.86 -19.57 4.62
C LEU A 30 -3.02 -19.16 5.51
N PRO A 31 -2.85 -19.10 6.83
CA PRO A 31 -3.88 -18.53 7.67
C PRO A 31 -3.67 -16.99 7.66
N ALA A 32 -3.69 -16.43 6.45
CA ALA A 32 -3.57 -15.00 6.21
C ALA A 32 -4.96 -14.37 6.24
N GLN A 33 -5.52 -14.24 7.45
CA GLN A 33 -6.83 -13.61 7.69
C GLN A 33 -6.92 -12.25 6.98
N THR A 34 -5.82 -11.48 6.97
CA THR A 34 -5.75 -10.20 6.27
C THR A 34 -5.87 -10.35 4.74
N LEU A 35 -5.13 -11.29 4.14
CA LEU A 35 -5.18 -11.53 2.68
C LEU A 35 -6.56 -11.96 2.22
N GLU A 36 -7.22 -12.86 2.96
CA GLU A 36 -8.58 -13.28 2.66
C GLU A 36 -9.58 -12.13 2.83
N SER A 37 -9.43 -11.33 3.88
CA SER A 37 -10.26 -10.13 4.08
C SER A 37 -10.09 -9.13 2.93
N ILE A 38 -8.87 -8.86 2.48
CA ILE A 38 -8.60 -7.97 1.34
C ILE A 38 -9.19 -8.56 0.06
N SER A 39 -8.86 -9.81 -0.25
CA SER A 39 -9.32 -10.53 -1.44
C SER A 39 -10.85 -10.59 -1.52
N GLY A 40 -11.53 -10.86 -0.40
CA GLY A 40 -12.99 -10.96 -0.33
C GLY A 40 -13.71 -9.62 -0.52
N ARG A 41 -13.03 -8.48 -0.27
CA ARG A 41 -13.60 -7.14 -0.40
C ARG A 41 -13.38 -6.50 -1.78
N LEU A 42 -12.42 -7.01 -2.58
CA LEU A 42 -12.14 -6.46 -3.91
C LEU A 42 -13.37 -6.42 -4.84
N PRO A 43 -14.20 -7.48 -4.95
CA PRO A 43 -15.39 -7.42 -5.81
C PRO A 43 -16.38 -6.33 -5.41
N GLY A 44 -16.54 -6.10 -4.10
CA GLY A 44 -17.40 -5.03 -3.58
C GLY A 44 -16.84 -3.64 -3.89
N ILE A 45 -15.51 -3.47 -3.88
CA ILE A 45 -14.87 -2.22 -4.29
C ILE A 45 -15.10 -1.95 -5.77
N GLU A 46 -14.98 -2.96 -6.64
CA GLU A 46 -15.25 -2.81 -8.08
C GLU A 46 -16.70 -2.40 -8.35
N GLN A 47 -17.65 -3.02 -7.67
CA GLN A 47 -19.07 -2.67 -7.76
C GLN A 47 -19.35 -1.22 -7.32
N ARG A 48 -18.51 -0.67 -6.43
CA ARG A 48 -18.61 0.69 -5.92
C ARG A 48 -17.81 1.71 -6.73
N LEU A 49 -17.13 1.34 -7.82
CA LEU A 49 -16.46 2.29 -8.71
C LEU A 49 -17.31 3.50 -9.13
N PRO A 50 -18.64 3.41 -9.33
CA PRO A 50 -19.46 4.58 -9.62
C PRO A 50 -19.32 5.71 -8.59
N VAL A 51 -19.18 5.42 -7.29
CA VAL A 51 -19.01 6.49 -6.28
C VAL A 51 -17.63 7.15 -6.37
N VAL A 52 -16.59 6.37 -6.69
CA VAL A 52 -15.23 6.87 -6.92
C VAL A 52 -15.21 7.79 -8.13
N ILE A 53 -15.84 7.38 -9.22
CA ILE A 53 -15.99 8.17 -10.45
C ILE A 53 -16.73 9.48 -10.15
N GLN A 54 -17.86 9.43 -9.44
CA GLN A 54 -18.63 10.63 -9.10
C GLN A 54 -17.83 11.61 -8.23
N ALA A 55 -17.13 11.12 -7.22
CA ALA A 55 -16.28 11.94 -6.36
C ALA A 55 -15.14 12.61 -7.16
N ALA A 56 -14.53 11.85 -8.08
CA ALA A 56 -13.48 12.33 -8.97
C ALA A 56 -13.97 13.39 -9.97
N GLU A 57 -15.14 13.19 -10.57
CA GLU A 57 -15.78 14.16 -11.48
C GLU A 57 -16.09 15.49 -10.77
N GLN A 58 -16.63 15.40 -9.55
CA GLN A 58 -16.90 16.59 -8.75
C GLN A 58 -15.61 17.33 -8.39
N ALA A 59 -14.56 16.61 -8.01
CA ALA A 59 -13.25 17.19 -7.78
C ALA A 59 -12.67 17.84 -9.04
N ALA A 60 -12.73 17.19 -10.20
CA ALA A 60 -12.26 17.77 -11.46
C ALA A 60 -13.02 19.06 -11.83
N LYS A 61 -14.34 19.09 -11.63
CA LYS A 61 -15.15 20.30 -11.81
C LYS A 61 -14.69 21.44 -10.91
N LEU A 62 -14.43 21.18 -9.63
CA LEU A 62 -13.91 22.19 -8.70
C LEU A 62 -12.54 22.70 -9.14
N THR A 63 -11.65 21.80 -9.60
CA THR A 63 -10.31 22.19 -10.10
C THR A 63 -10.39 23.09 -11.33
N LEU A 64 -11.36 22.85 -12.21
CA LEU A 64 -11.57 23.69 -13.39
C LEU A 64 -12.15 25.07 -13.06
N GLN A 65 -12.88 25.18 -11.95
CA GLN A 65 -13.44 26.44 -11.45
C GLN A 65 -12.39 27.28 -10.72
N SER A 66 -11.43 26.63 -10.05
CA SER A 66 -10.33 27.26 -9.33
C SER A 66 -9.01 26.70 -9.84
N THR A 67 -8.36 27.39 -10.78
CA THR A 67 -7.14 26.90 -11.47
C THR A 67 -5.92 26.73 -10.56
N ASN A 68 -6.04 26.99 -9.26
CA ASN A 68 -5.02 26.81 -8.22
C ASN A 68 -5.39 25.74 -7.18
N LEU A 69 -6.45 24.96 -7.40
CA LEU A 69 -6.95 23.99 -6.43
C LEU A 69 -5.91 22.93 -6.06
N LEU A 70 -5.81 22.66 -4.76
CA LEU A 70 -4.95 21.63 -4.20
C LEU A 70 -5.80 20.47 -3.68
N VAL A 71 -5.36 19.24 -3.94
CA VAL A 71 -5.92 18.07 -3.26
C VAL A 71 -5.26 18.00 -1.88
N ASN A 72 -6.04 18.24 -0.84
CA ASN A 72 -5.58 18.18 0.54
C ASN A 72 -5.58 16.74 1.05
N VAL A 73 -4.43 16.29 1.55
CA VAL A 73 -4.29 15.01 2.22
C VAL A 73 -3.62 15.25 3.58
N PRO A 74 -4.38 15.53 4.66
CA PRO A 74 -3.79 15.86 5.94
C PRO A 74 -2.95 14.70 6.45
N TYR A 75 -1.69 14.99 6.78
CA TYR A 75 -0.71 13.95 7.04
C TYR A 75 -0.85 13.37 8.46
N SER A 76 -0.79 14.24 9.48
CA SER A 76 -0.80 13.87 10.90
C SER A 76 -1.90 12.87 11.32
N PRO A 77 -3.18 13.00 10.90
CA PRO A 77 -4.22 12.07 11.36
C PRO A 77 -4.25 10.72 10.64
N GLN A 78 -3.57 10.58 9.51
CA GLN A 78 -3.68 9.41 8.63
C GLN A 78 -2.36 9.13 7.89
N PRO A 79 -1.23 9.04 8.60
CA PRO A 79 0.08 9.14 7.96
C PRO A 79 0.36 7.98 6.98
N SER A 80 -0.08 6.74 7.27
CA SER A 80 0.05 5.62 6.31
C SER A 80 -0.69 5.88 4.98
N PHE A 81 -1.87 6.51 5.02
CA PHE A 81 -2.62 6.84 3.82
C PHE A 81 -2.01 8.05 3.10
N ALA A 82 -1.63 9.09 3.85
CA ALA A 82 -1.03 10.29 3.29
C ALA A 82 0.27 9.99 2.54
N GLU A 83 1.12 9.12 3.08
CA GLU A 83 2.36 8.65 2.45
C GLU A 83 2.15 7.98 1.08
N GLU A 84 1.00 7.36 0.88
CA GLU A 84 0.67 6.72 -0.40
C GLU A 84 0.06 7.73 -1.40
N MET A 85 -0.47 8.86 -0.93
CA MET A 85 -1.13 9.86 -1.78
C MET A 85 -0.24 11.06 -2.14
N VAL A 86 0.70 11.44 -1.26
CA VAL A 86 1.46 12.70 -1.32
C VAL A 86 2.89 12.49 -1.78
N ASN A 87 3.39 13.37 -2.67
CA ASN A 87 4.79 13.42 -3.12
C ASN A 87 5.39 12.05 -3.52
N ARG A 88 4.54 11.15 -4.01
CA ARG A 88 4.90 9.78 -4.38
C ARG A 88 4.95 9.64 -5.91
N SER A 89 5.94 8.92 -6.39
CA SER A 89 5.97 8.38 -7.74
C SER A 89 4.65 7.74 -8.17
N GLY A 90 4.14 8.13 -9.33
CA GLY A 90 2.87 7.69 -9.90
C GLY A 90 1.62 8.39 -9.36
N CYS A 91 1.77 9.27 -8.35
CA CYS A 91 0.68 10.03 -7.77
C CYS A 91 0.63 11.47 -8.30
N LEU A 92 -0.47 12.16 -7.98
CA LEU A 92 -0.71 13.55 -8.37
C LEU A 92 0.30 14.50 -7.73
N ALA A 93 0.89 15.40 -8.53
CA ALA A 93 1.81 16.44 -8.04
C ALA A 93 1.10 17.52 -7.20
N ASN A 94 -0.23 17.67 -7.37
CA ASN A 94 -1.05 18.64 -6.64
C ASN A 94 -1.71 18.07 -5.37
N ALA A 95 -1.41 16.82 -4.98
CA ALA A 95 -1.85 16.21 -3.72
C ALA A 95 -0.83 16.49 -2.61
N LEU A 96 -1.23 17.30 -1.62
CA LEU A 96 -0.33 17.92 -0.64
C LEU A 96 -0.81 17.79 0.80
N PRO A 97 0.13 17.77 1.76
CA PRO A 97 -0.22 17.82 3.18
C PRO A 97 -0.71 19.22 3.54
N SER A 98 -1.58 19.34 4.55
CA SER A 98 -2.21 20.61 4.92
C SER A 98 -1.21 21.73 5.23
N GLU A 99 -0.04 21.37 5.75
CA GLU A 99 1.05 22.25 6.15
C GLU A 99 1.65 23.02 4.96
N GLU A 100 1.75 22.37 3.80
CA GLU A 100 2.26 22.97 2.56
C GLU A 100 1.23 23.87 1.85
N ARG A 101 -0.01 23.96 2.36
CA ARG A 101 -1.14 24.63 1.69
C ARG A 101 -1.51 25.99 2.27
N THR A 102 -1.02 26.38 3.45
CA THR A 102 -1.57 27.51 4.23
C THR A 102 -1.64 28.85 3.49
N LYS A 103 -0.84 29.06 2.43
CA LYS A 103 -0.88 30.27 1.58
C LYS A 103 -1.83 30.19 0.37
N HIS A 104 -2.45 29.03 0.13
CA HIS A 104 -3.13 28.67 -1.12
C HIS A 104 -4.44 27.89 -0.93
N ALA A 105 -4.89 27.70 0.32
CA ALA A 105 -6.16 27.04 0.58
C ALA A 105 -7.33 27.85 0.02
N THR A 106 -8.27 27.18 -0.62
CA THR A 106 -9.50 27.80 -1.15
C THR A 106 -10.74 27.03 -0.70
N PRO A 107 -11.92 27.67 -0.68
CA PRO A 107 -13.19 27.00 -0.39
C PRO A 107 -13.48 25.81 -1.31
N GLU A 108 -12.93 25.79 -2.52
CA GLU A 108 -13.16 24.75 -3.52
C GLU A 108 -12.30 23.50 -3.33
N ASP A 109 -11.36 23.54 -2.38
CA ASP A 109 -10.41 22.46 -2.14
C ASP A 109 -11.06 21.09 -1.92
N VAL A 110 -10.37 20.05 -2.38
CA VAL A 110 -10.79 18.66 -2.19
C VAL A 110 -9.98 18.05 -1.05
N LEU A 111 -10.65 17.52 -0.04
CA LEU A 111 -10.06 16.78 1.06
C LEU A 111 -10.16 15.27 0.81
N LEU A 112 -9.02 14.58 0.83
CA LEU A 112 -8.96 13.12 0.92
C LEU A 112 -8.67 12.72 2.37
N PHE A 113 -9.60 12.01 2.99
CA PHE A 113 -9.47 11.58 4.38
C PHE A 113 -9.81 10.11 4.53
N SER A 114 -9.02 9.39 5.31
CA SER A 114 -9.19 7.97 5.55
C SER A 114 -9.37 7.66 7.04
N VAL A 115 -10.18 6.65 7.32
CA VAL A 115 -10.39 6.13 8.69
C VAL A 115 -10.13 4.64 8.68
N ARG A 116 -9.15 4.19 9.46
CA ARG A 116 -8.81 2.76 9.60
C ARG A 116 -9.80 2.01 10.49
N SER A 117 -10.28 2.66 11.55
CA SER A 117 -11.13 2.08 12.60
C SER A 117 -12.04 3.19 13.14
N TRP A 118 -13.35 2.98 13.12
CA TRP A 118 -14.28 3.93 13.75
C TRP A 118 -14.16 3.88 15.27
N GLU A 119 -13.87 2.70 15.82
CA GLU A 119 -13.62 2.48 17.25
C GLU A 119 -12.44 3.33 17.77
N ASP A 120 -11.30 3.31 17.09
CA ASP A 120 -10.10 4.02 17.57
C ASP A 120 -10.00 5.47 17.07
N ASN A 121 -10.49 5.74 15.85
CA ASN A 121 -10.23 7.02 15.17
C ASN A 121 -11.49 7.84 14.92
N GLY A 122 -12.69 7.31 15.18
CA GLY A 122 -13.94 7.96 14.79
C GLY A 122 -14.13 9.35 15.42
N ALA A 123 -13.85 9.50 16.71
CA ALA A 123 -13.99 10.78 17.41
C ALA A 123 -13.06 11.87 16.84
N ASP A 124 -11.78 11.55 16.63
CA ASP A 124 -10.81 12.48 16.05
C ASP A 124 -11.13 12.78 14.59
N ALA A 125 -11.55 11.77 13.81
CA ALA A 125 -11.99 11.93 12.44
C ALA A 125 -13.18 12.91 12.34
N ILE A 126 -14.24 12.73 13.14
CA ILE A 126 -15.41 13.63 13.16
C ILE A 126 -14.98 15.05 13.47
N LYS A 127 -14.16 15.25 14.51
CA LYS A 127 -13.65 16.57 14.90
C LYS A 127 -12.93 17.26 13.74
N ARG A 128 -12.04 16.54 13.05
CA ARG A 128 -11.25 17.08 11.93
C ARG A 128 -12.10 17.35 10.69
N LEU A 129 -12.93 16.39 10.31
CA LEU A 129 -13.83 16.53 9.15
C LEU A 129 -14.81 17.69 9.36
N THR A 130 -15.29 17.91 10.59
CA THR A 130 -16.12 19.08 10.94
C THR A 130 -15.35 20.39 10.75
N ALA A 131 -14.10 20.45 11.20
CA ALA A 131 -13.24 21.62 11.01
C ALA A 131 -12.87 21.87 9.53
N TYR A 132 -12.78 20.82 8.71
CA TYR A 132 -12.60 21.00 7.26
C TYR A 132 -13.89 21.47 6.58
N ARG A 133 -15.04 20.95 7.01
CA ARG A 133 -16.34 21.33 6.44
C ARG A 133 -16.64 22.81 6.62
N SER A 134 -16.22 23.42 7.74
CA SER A 134 -16.39 24.87 7.96
C SER A 134 -15.59 25.73 6.96
N ASN A 135 -14.62 25.15 6.25
CA ASN A 135 -13.85 25.81 5.20
C ASN A 135 -14.35 25.46 3.78
N HIS A 136 -15.58 24.94 3.66
CA HIS A 136 -16.28 24.63 2.40
C HIS A 136 -15.67 23.56 1.48
N ALA A 137 -14.68 22.78 1.94
CA ALA A 137 -14.05 21.74 1.14
C ALA A 137 -15.03 20.63 0.68
N CYS A 138 -14.77 20.07 -0.51
CA CYS A 138 -15.33 18.79 -0.93
C CYS A 138 -14.61 17.66 -0.19
N ILE A 139 -15.33 16.86 0.61
CA ILE A 139 -14.76 15.81 1.46
C ILE A 139 -15.03 14.44 0.82
N VAL A 140 -13.95 13.80 0.40
CA VAL A 140 -13.92 12.39 -0.02
C VAL A 140 -13.36 11.55 1.13
N LEU A 141 -14.23 10.75 1.73
CA LEU A 141 -13.93 9.91 2.88
C LEU A 141 -13.73 8.46 2.46
N PHE A 142 -12.60 7.88 2.81
CA PHE A 142 -12.25 6.47 2.62
C PHE A 142 -12.35 5.72 3.94
N ALA A 143 -13.43 4.97 4.15
CA ALA A 143 -13.70 4.33 5.43
C ALA A 143 -14.65 3.15 5.26
N SER A 144 -14.87 2.39 6.34
CA SER A 144 -15.99 1.43 6.37
C SER A 144 -17.31 2.19 6.45
N LYS A 145 -18.30 1.84 5.63
CA LYS A 145 -19.66 2.33 5.86
C LYS A 145 -20.25 1.71 7.13
N ALA A 146 -19.94 0.46 7.41
CA ALA A 146 -20.44 -0.23 8.58
C ALA A 146 -19.78 0.32 9.85
N GLY A 147 -20.59 0.59 10.88
CA GLY A 147 -20.13 1.22 12.13
C GLY A 147 -19.74 2.70 12.01
N MET A 148 -19.97 3.34 10.85
CA MET A 148 -19.78 4.78 10.71
C MET A 148 -20.80 5.55 11.56
N PRO A 149 -20.37 6.52 12.40
CA PRO A 149 -21.29 7.38 13.13
C PRO A 149 -22.17 8.25 12.21
N ASP A 150 -23.41 8.52 12.63
CA ASP A 150 -24.42 9.23 11.82
C ASP A 150 -24.03 10.68 11.47
N ASN A 151 -23.17 11.29 12.28
CA ASN A 151 -22.80 12.71 12.18
C ASN A 151 -21.48 12.95 11.45
N VAL A 152 -20.92 11.97 10.75
CA VAL A 152 -19.66 12.12 10.03
C VAL A 152 -19.87 13.03 8.79
N PRO A 153 -19.24 14.22 8.73
CA PRO A 153 -19.41 15.09 7.58
C PRO A 153 -18.54 14.61 6.42
N CYS A 154 -19.17 14.18 5.33
CA CYS A 154 -18.52 13.89 4.04
C CYS A 154 -19.48 14.16 2.87
N ASP A 155 -18.94 14.42 1.67
CA ASP A 155 -19.76 14.52 0.45
C ASP A 155 -19.81 13.19 -0.28
N TYR A 156 -18.70 12.47 -0.26
CA TYR A 156 -18.56 11.15 -0.85
C TYR A 156 -17.94 10.20 0.15
N LEU A 157 -18.63 9.09 0.42
CA LEU A 157 -18.10 7.95 1.16
C LEU A 157 -17.68 6.86 0.18
N VAL A 158 -16.38 6.59 0.12
CA VAL A 158 -15.80 5.45 -0.60
C VAL A 158 -15.62 4.30 0.40
N ASP A 159 -16.59 3.39 0.39
CA ASP A 159 -16.67 2.27 1.34
C ASP A 159 -15.62 1.19 1.07
N ASN A 160 -14.79 0.89 2.07
CA ASN A 160 -13.77 -0.17 2.00
C ASN A 160 -14.34 -1.58 2.24
N GLY A 161 -15.62 -1.70 2.59
CA GLY A 161 -16.33 -2.98 2.72
C GLY A 161 -16.00 -3.77 3.98
N ALA A 162 -15.49 -3.13 5.05
CA ALA A 162 -15.42 -3.80 6.35
C ALA A 162 -16.82 -4.13 6.88
N PRO A 163 -17.00 -5.24 7.61
CA PRO A 163 -18.32 -5.65 8.10
C PRO A 163 -18.81 -4.80 9.28
N ASP A 164 -17.91 -4.12 9.99
CA ASP A 164 -18.21 -3.16 11.05
C ASP A 164 -17.11 -2.09 11.17
N GLY A 165 -17.20 -1.27 12.21
CA GLY A 165 -16.25 -0.18 12.50
C GLY A 165 -15.14 -0.55 13.49
N SER A 166 -14.98 -1.83 13.83
CA SER A 166 -14.07 -2.29 14.89
C SER A 166 -12.60 -2.23 14.48
N ARG A 167 -11.75 -2.19 15.49
CA ARG A 167 -10.29 -2.26 15.34
C ARG A 167 -9.80 -3.52 14.65
N THR A 168 -10.54 -4.63 14.74
CA THR A 168 -10.13 -5.93 14.17
C THR A 168 -9.95 -5.91 12.65
N HIS A 169 -10.50 -4.89 11.97
CA HIS A 169 -10.38 -4.69 10.53
C HIS A 169 -9.36 -3.63 10.13
N ALA A 170 -8.75 -2.92 11.09
CA ALA A 170 -7.92 -1.74 10.85
C ALA A 170 -6.77 -2.01 9.87
N SER A 171 -6.06 -3.14 10.02
CA SER A 171 -4.96 -3.55 9.15
C SER A 171 -5.37 -3.68 7.68
N ALA A 172 -6.50 -4.33 7.41
CA ALA A 172 -7.04 -4.46 6.05
C ALA A 172 -7.61 -3.13 5.54
N ASN A 173 -8.28 -2.37 6.42
CA ASN A 173 -8.86 -1.07 6.09
C ASN A 173 -7.80 -0.06 5.65
N ALA A 174 -6.64 -0.03 6.31
CA ALA A 174 -5.53 0.85 5.93
C ALA A 174 -5.10 0.63 4.47
N ILE A 175 -4.91 -0.64 4.07
CA ILE A 175 -4.49 -1.02 2.71
C ILE A 175 -5.62 -0.75 1.69
N LEU A 176 -6.86 -1.11 2.02
CA LEU A 176 -8.01 -0.93 1.12
C LEU A 176 -8.40 0.54 0.94
N ASN A 177 -8.20 1.38 1.97
CA ASN A 177 -8.36 2.82 1.86
C ASN A 177 -7.31 3.40 0.90
N VAL A 178 -6.04 2.97 0.99
CA VAL A 178 -5.00 3.38 0.03
C VAL A 178 -5.36 2.98 -1.39
N LEU A 179 -5.82 1.74 -1.59
CA LEU A 179 -6.30 1.26 -2.89
C LEU A 179 -7.42 2.17 -3.42
N ASN A 180 -8.42 2.48 -2.61
CA ASN A 180 -9.52 3.36 -2.99
C ASN A 180 -9.05 4.79 -3.30
N GLY A 181 -8.05 5.31 -2.58
CA GLY A 181 -7.41 6.59 -2.86
C GLY A 181 -6.71 6.61 -4.22
N LEU A 182 -6.00 5.53 -4.57
CA LEU A 182 -5.36 5.39 -5.88
C LEU A 182 -6.38 5.25 -7.02
N LEU A 183 -7.48 4.51 -6.81
CA LEU A 183 -8.61 4.48 -7.75
C LEU A 183 -9.20 5.88 -7.97
N TRP A 184 -9.34 6.66 -6.90
CA TRP A 184 -9.81 8.03 -6.99
C TRP A 184 -8.84 8.91 -7.79
N GLN A 185 -7.52 8.80 -7.59
CA GLN A 185 -6.53 9.55 -8.37
C GLN A 185 -6.59 9.19 -9.87
N CYS A 186 -6.73 7.89 -10.19
CA CYS A 186 -6.94 7.44 -11.56
C CYS A 186 -8.17 8.10 -12.19
N GLU A 187 -9.31 8.08 -11.50
CA GLU A 187 -10.54 8.63 -12.05
C GLU A 187 -10.57 10.17 -12.05
N TYR A 188 -9.87 10.83 -11.13
CA TYR A 188 -9.68 12.28 -11.13
C TYR A 188 -8.88 12.73 -12.34
N THR A 189 -7.77 12.02 -12.63
CA THR A 189 -7.01 12.22 -13.86
C THR A 189 -7.89 12.00 -15.08
N ALA A 190 -8.63 10.88 -15.15
CA ALA A 190 -9.52 10.61 -16.28
C ALA A 190 -10.61 11.69 -16.44
N ALA A 191 -11.19 12.18 -15.35
CA ALA A 191 -12.18 13.25 -15.34
C ALA A 191 -11.66 14.53 -15.97
N LEU A 192 -10.47 14.99 -15.56
CA LEU A 192 -9.84 16.16 -16.17
C LEU A 192 -9.65 16.01 -17.69
N THR A 193 -9.30 14.80 -18.18
CA THR A 193 -9.09 14.58 -19.62
C THR A 193 -10.34 14.76 -20.45
N ARG A 194 -11.52 14.52 -19.88
CA ARG A 194 -12.82 14.78 -20.54
C ARG A 194 -13.07 16.27 -20.74
N HIS A 195 -12.31 17.12 -20.03
CA HIS A 195 -12.28 18.57 -20.19
C HIS A 195 -11.04 19.06 -20.97
N GLY A 196 -10.33 18.16 -21.65
CA GLY A 196 -9.17 18.49 -22.50
C GLY A 196 -7.91 18.87 -21.72
N VAL A 197 -7.84 18.55 -20.43
CA VAL A 197 -6.68 18.80 -19.58
C VAL A 197 -6.27 17.60 -18.73
N TYR A 198 -5.08 17.59 -18.14
CA TYR A 198 -4.63 16.57 -17.20
C TYR A 198 -3.77 17.19 -16.09
N PRO A 199 -3.70 16.58 -14.89
CA PRO A 199 -2.88 17.10 -13.79
C PRO A 199 -1.42 16.65 -13.94
N GLY A 200 -0.49 17.34 -13.27
CA GLY A 200 0.88 16.83 -13.14
C GLY A 200 0.92 15.50 -12.39
N ILE A 201 1.65 14.51 -12.92
CA ILE A 201 1.84 13.18 -12.32
C ILE A 201 3.33 12.95 -12.14
N LEU A 202 3.75 12.58 -10.92
CA LEU A 202 5.15 12.28 -10.63
C LEU A 202 5.54 10.96 -11.28
N GLN A 203 6.72 10.89 -11.89
CA GLN A 203 7.28 9.69 -12.52
C GLN A 203 7.93 8.76 -11.48
N SER A 204 7.99 7.45 -11.75
CA SER A 204 8.66 6.50 -10.86
C SER A 204 10.15 6.78 -10.76
N ILE A 205 10.69 6.90 -9.54
CA ILE A 205 12.06 7.41 -9.30
C ILE A 205 13.18 6.60 -9.97
N LEU A 206 12.89 5.34 -10.36
CA LEU A 206 13.85 4.48 -11.04
C LEU A 206 13.71 4.51 -12.56
N GLU A 207 12.75 5.25 -13.10
CA GLU A 207 12.59 5.41 -14.54
C GLU A 207 13.58 6.45 -15.10
N PRO A 208 14.05 6.26 -16.35
CA PRO A 208 14.86 7.27 -17.03
C PRO A 208 14.14 8.63 -17.07
N GLY A 209 14.87 9.69 -16.70
CA GLY A 209 14.35 11.07 -16.70
C GLY A 209 13.51 11.45 -15.48
N ALA A 210 13.24 10.53 -14.54
CA ALA A 210 12.35 10.79 -13.41
C ALA A 210 12.78 11.98 -12.55
N ASN A 211 14.08 12.15 -12.30
CA ASN A 211 14.60 13.29 -11.54
C ASN A 211 14.28 14.64 -12.20
N GLU A 212 14.47 14.76 -13.52
CA GLU A 212 14.22 16.01 -14.26
C GLU A 212 12.72 16.29 -14.37
N HIS A 213 11.93 15.25 -14.68
CA HIS A 213 10.47 15.34 -14.75
C HIS A 213 9.87 15.75 -13.40
N ASN A 214 10.24 15.06 -12.32
CA ASN A 214 9.73 15.33 -10.98
C ASN A 214 10.18 16.70 -10.46
N ALA A 215 11.45 17.07 -10.63
CA ALA A 215 11.95 18.39 -10.23
C ALA A 215 11.21 19.53 -10.93
N THR A 216 10.77 19.31 -12.18
CA THR A 216 9.94 20.28 -12.91
C THR A 216 8.55 20.38 -12.30
N LEU A 217 7.85 19.26 -12.14
CA LEU A 217 6.49 19.25 -11.60
C LEU A 217 6.40 19.67 -10.13
N GLN A 218 7.46 19.50 -9.34
CA GLN A 218 7.47 19.88 -7.92
C GLN A 218 7.66 21.38 -7.69
N LYS A 219 7.92 22.18 -8.73
CA LYS A 219 7.95 23.64 -8.61
C LYS A 219 6.57 24.17 -8.19
N PRO A 220 6.49 25.15 -7.27
CA PRO A 220 5.22 25.65 -6.74
C PRO A 220 4.19 26.03 -7.81
N GLU A 221 4.62 26.62 -8.92
CA GLU A 221 3.77 27.01 -10.05
C GLU A 221 3.30 25.80 -10.88
N LEU A 222 4.19 24.85 -11.18
CA LEU A 222 3.86 23.71 -12.04
C LEU A 222 3.12 22.60 -11.31
N ARG A 223 3.33 22.44 -10.00
CA ARG A 223 2.64 21.41 -9.20
C ARG A 223 1.13 21.56 -9.19
N ARG A 224 0.62 22.76 -9.49
CA ARG A 224 -0.81 23.11 -9.54
C ARG A 224 -1.34 23.23 -10.96
N SER A 225 -0.46 23.18 -11.96
CA SER A 225 -0.83 23.40 -13.34
C SER A 225 -1.61 22.22 -13.91
N LEU A 226 -2.56 22.56 -14.77
CA LEU A 226 -3.20 21.63 -15.68
C LEU A 226 -2.55 21.75 -17.05
N PHE A 227 -2.33 20.61 -17.68
CA PHE A 227 -1.68 20.50 -18.97
C PHE A 227 -2.72 20.08 -20.02
N ARG A 228 -2.54 20.47 -21.28
CA ARG A 228 -3.48 20.10 -22.36
C ARG A 228 -3.30 18.64 -22.75
N THR A 229 -4.39 17.90 -22.90
CA THR A 229 -4.39 16.54 -23.50
C THR A 229 -5.17 16.53 -24.81
N PRO A 230 -4.69 15.82 -25.85
CA PRO A 230 -5.45 15.65 -27.09
C PRO A 230 -6.55 14.59 -26.97
N GLY A 231 -6.53 13.75 -25.94
CA GLY A 231 -7.44 12.62 -25.77
C GLY A 231 -8.24 12.70 -24.48
N SER A 232 -9.48 12.23 -24.56
CA SER A 232 -10.39 12.05 -23.43
C SER A 232 -10.40 10.58 -23.01
N ILE A 233 -10.28 10.31 -21.72
CA ILE A 233 -10.33 8.97 -21.14
C ILE A 233 -11.74 8.71 -20.59
N PRO A 234 -12.42 7.62 -21.00
CA PRO A 234 -13.72 7.22 -20.48
C PRO A 234 -13.75 6.97 -18.96
N PRO A 235 -14.89 7.23 -18.28
CA PRO A 235 -15.06 6.90 -16.87
C PRO A 235 -14.81 5.42 -16.56
N GLY A 236 -14.10 5.17 -15.45
CA GLY A 236 -13.75 3.85 -14.94
C GLY A 236 -12.64 3.13 -15.72
N GLN A 237 -12.13 3.69 -16.83
CA GLN A 237 -11.12 3.00 -17.63
C GLN A 237 -9.82 2.80 -16.85
N LEU A 238 -9.31 3.86 -16.22
CA LEU A 238 -8.06 3.80 -15.47
C LEU A 238 -8.22 3.00 -14.18
N ALA A 239 -9.32 3.19 -13.45
CA ALA A 239 -9.62 2.38 -12.27
C ALA A 239 -9.68 0.88 -12.58
N ARG A 240 -10.29 0.46 -13.69
CA ARG A 240 -10.33 -0.96 -14.09
C ARG A 240 -8.96 -1.52 -14.44
N GLN A 241 -8.09 -0.74 -15.10
CA GLN A 241 -6.69 -1.15 -15.31
C GLN A 241 -5.97 -1.36 -13.97
N PHE A 242 -6.13 -0.42 -13.03
CA PHE A 242 -5.51 -0.53 -11.71
C PHE A 242 -6.02 -1.76 -10.94
N MET A 243 -7.35 -1.98 -10.90
CA MET A 243 -7.94 -3.15 -10.25
C MET A 243 -7.46 -4.47 -10.84
N GLY A 244 -7.31 -4.57 -12.17
CA GLY A 244 -6.75 -5.76 -12.81
C GLY A 244 -5.32 -6.09 -12.34
N ASN A 245 -4.50 -5.06 -12.11
CA ASN A 245 -3.16 -5.22 -11.54
C ASN A 245 -3.21 -5.61 -10.06
N VAL A 246 -4.13 -5.04 -9.27
CA VAL A 246 -4.32 -5.44 -7.86
C VAL A 246 -4.75 -6.90 -7.75
N HIS A 247 -5.68 -7.38 -8.57
CA HIS A 247 -6.06 -8.80 -8.59
C HIS A 247 -4.87 -9.69 -8.91
N THR A 248 -4.08 -9.33 -9.93
CA THR A 248 -2.86 -10.06 -10.29
C THR A 248 -1.88 -10.12 -9.12
N LEU A 249 -1.68 -9.01 -8.41
CA LEU A 249 -0.84 -8.92 -7.23
C LEU A 249 -1.33 -9.84 -6.10
N VAL A 250 -2.62 -9.78 -5.75
CA VAL A 250 -3.21 -10.62 -4.70
C VAL A 250 -3.10 -12.11 -5.05
N LEU A 251 -3.33 -12.47 -6.32
CA LEU A 251 -3.15 -13.85 -6.79
C LEU A 251 -1.69 -14.30 -6.73
N ALA A 252 -0.75 -13.42 -7.07
CA ALA A 252 0.69 -13.71 -7.04
C ALA A 252 1.21 -13.96 -5.61
N ILE A 253 0.70 -13.23 -4.61
CA ILE A 253 1.05 -13.47 -3.19
C ILE A 253 0.63 -14.88 -2.74
N ARG A 254 -0.45 -15.43 -3.30
CA ARG A 254 -0.91 -16.80 -3.02
C ARG A 254 -0.07 -17.87 -3.72
N GLN A 255 0.79 -17.51 -4.68
CA GLN A 255 1.58 -18.49 -5.42
C GLN A 255 2.78 -18.97 -4.59
N PRO A 256 3.26 -20.21 -4.83
CA PRO A 256 4.34 -20.82 -4.06
C PRO A 256 5.57 -19.92 -3.82
N PRO A 257 6.10 -19.16 -4.81
CA PRO A 257 7.31 -18.34 -4.58
C PRO A 257 7.18 -17.31 -3.46
N VAL A 258 6.01 -16.68 -3.32
CA VAL A 258 5.76 -15.68 -2.26
C VAL A 258 5.24 -16.37 -1.01
N HIS A 259 4.26 -17.26 -1.17
CA HIS A 259 3.64 -18.02 -0.08
C HIS A 259 4.65 -18.80 0.75
N ASP A 260 5.53 -19.57 0.10
CA ASP A 260 6.49 -20.41 0.81
C ASP A 260 7.58 -19.59 1.49
N ALA A 261 8.00 -18.48 0.88
CA ALA A 261 8.93 -17.55 1.52
C ALA A 261 8.34 -16.88 2.77
N ILE A 262 7.05 -16.50 2.74
CA ILE A 262 6.35 -15.98 3.94
C ILE A 262 6.31 -17.04 5.03
N ARG A 263 5.94 -18.27 4.69
CA ARG A 263 5.88 -19.39 5.65
C ARG A 263 7.26 -19.71 6.24
N GLU A 264 8.28 -19.76 5.41
CA GLU A 264 9.66 -19.99 5.85
C GLU A 264 10.12 -18.88 6.80
N ALA A 265 9.94 -17.62 6.40
CA ALA A 265 10.25 -16.46 7.22
C ALA A 265 9.53 -16.52 8.57
N ALA A 266 8.23 -16.84 8.55
CA ALA A 266 7.42 -16.93 9.75
C ALA A 266 7.93 -17.98 10.74
N ASN A 267 8.28 -19.18 10.25
CA ASN A 267 8.85 -20.24 11.07
C ASN A 267 10.18 -19.84 11.71
N GLN A 268 11.05 -19.16 10.96
CA GLN A 268 12.33 -18.67 11.48
C GLN A 268 12.13 -17.59 12.54
N LEU A 269 11.21 -16.65 12.33
CA LEU A 269 10.86 -15.61 13.30
C LEU A 269 10.24 -16.20 14.56
N ALA A 270 9.28 -17.11 14.43
CA ALA A 270 8.65 -17.76 15.58
C ALA A 270 9.67 -18.57 16.39
N THR A 271 10.57 -19.29 15.74
CA THR A 271 11.67 -20.01 16.41
C THR A 271 12.58 -19.03 17.18
N HIS A 272 12.93 -17.90 16.57
CA HIS A 272 13.76 -16.88 17.18
C HIS A 272 13.10 -16.25 18.43
N ILE A 273 11.80 -15.93 18.33
CA ILE A 273 10.99 -15.39 19.43
C ILE A 273 10.83 -16.42 20.56
N LYS A 274 10.54 -17.69 20.25
CA LYS A 274 10.43 -18.78 21.23
C LYS A 274 11.74 -19.03 21.99
N ALA A 275 12.88 -18.75 21.36
CA ALA A 275 14.18 -18.78 22.01
C ALA A 275 14.46 -17.56 22.92
N GLY A 276 13.48 -16.67 23.11
CA GLY A 276 13.61 -15.48 23.96
C GLY A 276 14.39 -14.32 23.32
N LYS A 277 14.67 -14.39 22.00
CA LYS A 277 15.44 -13.38 21.28
C LYS A 277 14.54 -12.31 20.67
N GLY A 278 15.09 -11.12 20.44
CA GLY A 278 14.33 -9.99 19.93
C GLY A 278 14.13 -10.03 18.42
N VAL A 279 12.92 -9.65 17.99
CA VAL A 279 12.62 -9.40 16.57
C VAL A 279 12.29 -7.93 16.40
N LYS A 280 12.89 -7.31 15.39
CA LYS A 280 12.78 -5.89 15.09
C LYS A 280 12.26 -5.71 13.67
N VAL A 281 11.45 -4.70 13.42
CA VAL A 281 10.97 -4.38 12.07
C VAL A 281 11.25 -2.92 11.74
N ALA A 282 11.82 -2.69 10.55
CA ALA A 282 12.03 -1.37 10.00
C ALA A 282 11.79 -1.37 8.50
N THR A 283 11.58 -0.18 7.94
CA THR A 283 11.23 -0.04 6.54
C THR A 283 11.66 1.31 5.97
N ALA A 284 11.97 1.31 4.67
CA ALA A 284 12.12 2.50 3.83
C ALA A 284 11.03 2.52 2.75
N THR A 285 9.78 2.25 3.13
CA THR A 285 8.62 2.22 2.23
C THR A 285 7.51 3.11 2.77
N HIS A 286 6.67 3.63 1.88
CA HIS A 286 5.68 4.66 2.19
C HIS A 286 4.60 4.17 3.18
N ILE A 287 3.70 3.25 2.78
CA ILE A 287 2.63 2.77 3.68
C ILE A 287 3.19 2.19 4.98
N LEU A 288 4.28 1.42 4.91
CA LEU A 288 4.83 0.75 6.08
C LEU A 288 5.57 1.70 7.01
N MET A 289 5.96 2.91 6.57
CA MET A 289 6.67 3.88 7.43
C MET A 289 5.92 4.14 8.74
N TYR A 290 4.59 4.12 8.70
CA TYR A 290 3.74 4.20 9.88
C TYR A 290 3.00 2.90 10.18
N GLU A 291 2.67 2.10 9.17
CA GLU A 291 1.84 0.91 9.38
C GLU A 291 2.49 -0.15 10.28
N VAL A 292 3.83 -0.22 10.32
CA VAL A 292 4.53 -1.18 11.20
C VAL A 292 4.29 -0.94 12.69
N PHE A 293 3.84 0.26 13.08
CA PHE A 293 3.52 0.64 14.46
C PHE A 293 2.08 0.29 14.87
N HIS A 294 1.28 -0.24 13.96
CA HIS A 294 -0.14 -0.44 14.19
C HIS A 294 -0.56 -1.90 14.04
N ASP A 295 -1.44 -2.35 14.95
CA ASP A 295 -2.28 -3.54 14.79
C ASP A 295 -1.53 -4.82 14.39
N HIS A 296 -0.26 -4.95 14.81
CA HIS A 296 0.50 -6.18 14.64
C HIS A 296 0.14 -7.18 15.73
N ARG A 297 0.04 -8.45 15.36
CA ARG A 297 -0.27 -9.56 16.28
C ARG A 297 1.00 -10.18 16.84
N SER A 298 2.08 -10.13 16.07
CA SER A 298 3.38 -10.67 16.45
C SER A 298 4.11 -9.74 17.44
N PRO A 299 4.86 -10.28 18.42
CA PRO A 299 5.51 -9.47 19.47
C PRO A 299 6.80 -8.77 19.01
N TRP A 300 6.99 -8.54 17.71
CA TRP A 300 8.15 -7.80 17.21
C TRP A 300 8.06 -6.31 17.56
N LYS A 301 9.20 -5.62 17.54
CA LYS A 301 9.25 -4.19 17.89
C LYS A 301 9.59 -3.35 16.66
N PRO A 302 8.67 -2.48 16.20
CA PRO A 302 8.94 -1.56 15.11
C PRO A 302 9.85 -0.41 15.55
N PHE A 303 10.62 0.14 14.62
CA PHE A 303 11.36 1.38 14.80
C PHE A 303 11.49 2.14 13.47
N ASN A 304 11.55 3.47 13.55
CA ASN A 304 11.68 4.33 12.36
C ASN A 304 13.15 4.50 12.00
N VAL A 305 13.45 4.47 10.70
CA VAL A 305 14.79 4.65 10.16
C VAL A 305 14.88 5.77 9.15
N VAL A 306 13.76 6.20 8.56
CA VAL A 306 13.76 7.21 7.50
C VAL A 306 14.24 8.52 8.10
N TRP A 307 15.27 9.12 7.47
CA TRP A 307 16.00 10.31 7.96
C TRP A 307 16.85 10.09 9.22
N HIS A 308 16.98 8.84 9.68
CA HIS A 308 17.68 8.49 10.91
C HIS A 308 18.57 7.25 10.76
N ALA A 309 18.88 6.76 9.55
CA ALA A 309 19.52 5.44 9.41
C ALA A 309 20.90 5.37 10.07
N SER A 310 21.63 6.49 10.12
CA SER A 310 22.95 6.57 10.74
C SER A 310 22.99 6.27 12.24
N THR A 311 21.86 6.41 12.95
CA THR A 311 21.77 6.13 14.39
C THR A 311 20.73 5.06 14.71
N ALA A 312 19.60 5.05 14.01
CA ALA A 312 18.43 4.25 14.35
C ALA A 312 18.73 2.74 14.45
N PHE A 313 19.49 2.17 13.51
CA PHE A 313 19.83 0.74 13.58
C PHE A 313 20.69 0.40 14.80
N LYS A 314 21.72 1.19 15.07
CA LYS A 314 22.62 0.97 16.22
C LYS A 314 21.91 1.14 17.56
N GLU A 315 20.96 2.08 17.64
CA GLU A 315 20.20 2.36 18.86
C GLU A 315 19.13 1.29 19.15
N ASN A 316 18.57 0.67 18.10
CA ASN A 316 17.42 -0.21 18.23
C ASN A 316 17.74 -1.71 18.11
N LEU A 317 18.89 -2.08 17.52
CA LEU A 317 19.29 -3.46 17.29
C LEU A 317 20.38 -3.92 18.27
N LYS A 318 20.24 -5.15 18.76
CA LYS A 318 21.24 -5.88 19.55
C LYS A 318 21.85 -7.02 18.73
N PRO A 319 23.05 -7.51 19.07
CA PRO A 319 23.74 -8.55 18.29
C PRO A 319 22.96 -9.85 18.08
N ASP A 320 22.02 -10.17 18.97
CA ASP A 320 21.19 -11.38 18.92
C ASP A 320 19.78 -11.16 18.37
N ASP A 321 19.44 -9.92 17.99
CA ASP A 321 18.16 -9.61 17.35
C ASP A 321 18.11 -10.14 15.89
N LEU A 322 16.89 -10.37 15.39
CA LEU A 322 16.60 -10.60 13.98
C LEU A 322 15.83 -9.40 13.40
N LEU A 323 16.33 -8.82 12.30
CA LEU A 323 15.68 -7.71 11.62
C LEU A 323 14.74 -8.20 10.50
N ILE A 324 13.54 -7.65 10.44
CA ILE A 324 12.66 -7.69 9.28
C ILE A 324 12.81 -6.35 8.54
N TRP A 325 13.27 -6.40 7.29
CA TRP A 325 13.54 -5.22 6.48
C TRP A 325 12.67 -5.17 5.23
N PHE A 326 11.89 -4.09 5.10
CA PHE A 326 11.10 -3.79 3.91
C PHE A 326 11.63 -2.56 3.19
N SER A 327 11.90 -2.67 1.90
CA SER A 327 12.35 -1.56 1.06
C SER A 327 11.73 -1.65 -0.34
N PHE A 328 11.92 -0.59 -1.15
CA PHE A 328 11.39 -0.52 -2.50
C PHE A 328 12.18 -1.43 -3.47
N VAL A 329 13.47 -1.16 -3.65
CA VAL A 329 14.38 -1.93 -4.51
C VAL A 329 15.73 -2.08 -3.80
N GLY A 330 16.20 -3.33 -3.64
CA GLY A 330 17.41 -3.62 -2.87
C GLY A 330 17.32 -3.15 -1.41
N MET A 331 18.44 -3.13 -0.69
CA MET A 331 18.53 -2.72 0.71
C MET A 331 18.49 -1.21 0.89
N SER A 332 19.22 -0.50 0.04
CA SER A 332 19.44 0.95 0.09
C SER A 332 18.66 1.66 -1.00
N THR A 333 18.42 2.95 -0.78
CA THR A 333 17.80 3.84 -1.78
C THR A 333 18.86 4.80 -2.33
N PRO A 334 18.59 5.52 -3.44
CA PRO A 334 19.49 6.58 -3.90
C PRO A 334 19.74 7.68 -2.87
N LEU A 335 18.87 7.81 -1.87
CA LEU A 335 18.93 8.86 -0.84
C LEU A 335 19.68 8.42 0.42
N GLU A 336 19.66 7.11 0.75
CA GLU A 336 20.16 6.62 2.03
C GLU A 336 20.67 5.17 1.94
N ASP A 337 21.88 4.93 2.46
CA ASP A 337 22.55 3.63 2.47
C ASP A 337 22.17 2.79 3.70
N TYR A 338 20.90 2.39 3.78
CA TYR A 338 20.37 1.53 4.83
C TYR A 338 21.15 0.21 4.93
N GLY A 339 21.55 -0.36 3.79
CA GLY A 339 22.31 -1.60 3.72
C GLY A 339 23.62 -1.51 4.52
N ARG A 340 24.40 -0.44 4.39
CA ARG A 340 25.62 -0.25 5.21
C ARG A 340 25.30 -0.27 6.69
N PHE A 341 24.34 0.54 7.14
CA PHE A 341 24.04 0.67 8.56
C PHE A 341 23.47 -0.61 9.17
N ILE A 342 22.66 -1.36 8.42
CA ILE A 342 22.22 -2.71 8.81
C ILE A 342 23.43 -3.63 8.96
N ARG A 343 24.34 -3.65 7.98
CA ARG A 343 25.52 -4.53 8.02
C ARG A 343 26.43 -4.24 9.22
N GLU A 344 26.58 -2.98 9.59
CA GLU A 344 27.38 -2.53 10.75
C GLU A 344 26.84 -3.04 12.09
N THR A 345 25.54 -3.34 12.20
CA THR A 345 24.96 -3.92 13.43
C THR A 345 25.30 -5.40 13.62
N GLY A 346 25.71 -6.09 12.55
CA GLY A 346 26.00 -7.52 12.57
C GLY A 346 24.78 -8.44 12.67
N VAL A 347 23.55 -7.89 12.73
CA VAL A 347 22.34 -8.72 12.80
C VAL A 347 22.06 -9.42 11.49
N GLU A 348 21.37 -10.55 11.59
CA GLU A 348 20.79 -11.23 10.43
C GLU A 348 19.46 -10.58 10.05
N CYS A 349 19.02 -10.78 8.81
CA CYS A 349 17.83 -10.15 8.27
C CYS A 349 16.91 -11.14 7.54
N ILE A 350 15.60 -10.91 7.67
CA ILE A 350 14.59 -11.32 6.69
C ILE A 350 14.26 -10.09 5.86
N THR A 351 14.32 -10.20 4.54
CA THR A 351 14.17 -9.04 3.66
C THR A 351 12.99 -9.19 2.71
N SER A 352 12.37 -8.07 2.35
CA SER A 352 11.35 -8.03 1.30
C SER A 352 11.47 -6.74 0.49
N PHE A 353 11.80 -6.90 -0.80
CA PHE A 353 11.98 -5.83 -1.78
C PHE A 353 12.03 -6.43 -3.20
N VAL A 354 11.93 -5.60 -4.24
CA VAL A 354 12.29 -6.01 -5.60
C VAL A 354 13.82 -6.04 -5.72
N GLN A 355 14.37 -7.10 -6.30
CA GLN A 355 15.82 -7.22 -6.49
C GLN A 355 16.36 -6.06 -7.34
N ASP A 356 17.43 -5.43 -6.85
CA ASP A 356 18.15 -4.40 -7.59
C ASP A 356 18.99 -5.04 -8.70
N GLU A 357 19.14 -4.33 -9.83
CA GLU A 357 20.10 -4.69 -10.88
C GLU A 357 21.53 -4.66 -10.38
N ASN A 358 21.84 -3.76 -9.43
CA ASN A 358 23.12 -3.76 -8.73
C ASN A 358 23.13 -4.85 -7.65
N PRO A 359 23.87 -5.97 -7.84
CA PRO A 359 23.85 -7.07 -6.89
C PRO A 359 24.38 -6.69 -5.51
N ALA A 360 25.23 -5.66 -5.42
CA ALA A 360 25.75 -5.17 -4.15
C ALA A 360 24.69 -4.49 -3.26
N ASN A 361 23.58 -4.04 -3.86
CA ASN A 361 22.45 -3.51 -3.11
C ASN A 361 21.51 -4.62 -2.60
N ASN A 362 21.68 -5.88 -3.04
CA ASN A 362 20.90 -7.00 -2.56
C ASN A 362 21.61 -7.69 -1.38
N GLU A 363 20.96 -7.82 -0.21
CA GLU A 363 21.59 -8.42 0.98
C GLU A 363 21.94 -9.90 0.74
N ALA A 364 23.24 -10.22 0.75
CA ALA A 364 23.73 -11.58 0.55
C ALA A 364 23.60 -12.44 1.81
N ARG A 365 23.56 -11.83 3.00
CA ARG A 365 23.55 -12.53 4.31
C ARG A 365 22.14 -12.69 4.89
N LYS A 366 21.11 -12.46 4.09
CA LYS A 366 19.71 -12.63 4.48
C LYS A 366 19.41 -14.09 4.77
N ARG A 367 18.60 -14.35 5.79
CA ARG A 367 18.10 -15.69 6.09
C ARG A 367 17.02 -16.13 5.12
N VAL A 368 16.08 -15.22 4.85
CA VAL A 368 14.98 -15.42 3.90
C VAL A 368 14.77 -14.12 3.14
N HIS A 369 14.45 -14.26 1.85
CA HIS A 369 13.93 -13.18 1.04
C HIS A 369 12.48 -13.47 0.68
N ILE A 370 11.58 -12.56 1.03
CA ILE A 370 10.18 -12.62 0.59
C ILE A 370 10.07 -11.77 -0.69
N PRO A 371 9.88 -12.40 -1.87
CA PRO A 371 9.82 -11.67 -3.12
C PRO A 371 8.55 -10.80 -3.17
N MET A 372 8.70 -9.58 -3.72
CA MET A 372 7.58 -8.71 -4.04
C MET A 372 6.90 -9.15 -5.33
N SER A 373 5.59 -8.94 -5.44
CA SER A 373 4.77 -9.38 -6.59
C SER A 373 4.54 -8.30 -7.65
N TRP A 374 5.35 -7.24 -7.65
CA TRP A 374 5.33 -6.17 -8.65
C TRP A 374 6.69 -6.08 -9.35
N ALA A 375 6.72 -5.43 -10.51
CA ALA A 375 7.91 -5.24 -11.32
C ALA A 375 8.14 -3.74 -11.60
N ARG A 376 9.36 -3.37 -12.00
CA ARG A 376 9.67 -1.98 -12.39
C ARG A 376 9.10 -1.66 -13.79
N PRO A 377 8.52 -0.46 -14.02
CA PRO A 377 8.17 0.54 -13.00
C PRO A 377 6.94 0.11 -12.19
N ASP A 378 6.84 0.58 -10.95
CA ASP A 378 5.75 0.21 -10.04
C ASP A 378 4.41 0.88 -10.37
N THR A 379 4.41 1.87 -11.27
CA THR A 379 3.21 2.49 -11.84
C THR A 379 2.62 1.61 -12.94
N VAL A 380 1.37 1.17 -12.77
CA VAL A 380 0.78 0.09 -13.59
C VAL A 380 -0.35 0.54 -14.50
N VAL A 381 -0.78 1.79 -14.41
CA VAL A 381 -1.87 2.34 -15.23
C VAL A 381 -1.27 3.15 -16.37
N GLU A 382 -1.59 2.78 -17.61
CA GLU A 382 -1.10 3.48 -18.80
C GLU A 382 -1.95 4.72 -19.09
N ILE A 383 -1.28 5.84 -19.39
CA ILE A 383 -1.90 7.13 -19.71
C ILE A 383 -1.27 7.71 -20.99
N PRO A 384 -2.04 8.42 -21.83
CA PRO A 384 -1.58 8.89 -23.15
C PRO A 384 -0.77 10.20 -23.10
N PHE A 385 -0.32 10.62 -21.93
CA PHE A 385 0.42 11.87 -21.69
C PHE A 385 1.51 11.65 -20.63
N PRO A 386 2.52 12.53 -20.53
CA PRO A 386 3.61 12.38 -19.57
C PRO A 386 3.13 12.15 -18.13
N PRO A 387 3.78 11.25 -17.37
CA PRO A 387 4.98 10.48 -17.75
C PRO A 387 4.68 9.17 -18.52
N GLY A 388 3.44 8.92 -18.94
CA GLY A 388 3.03 7.71 -19.67
C GLY A 388 2.44 6.62 -18.78
N ARG A 389 2.72 6.66 -17.47
CA ARG A 389 2.16 5.75 -16.46
C ARG A 389 1.82 6.46 -15.16
N MET A 390 0.88 5.90 -14.39
CA MET A 390 0.50 6.38 -13.06
C MET A 390 0.09 5.23 -12.14
N ALA A 391 -0.30 5.57 -10.90
CA ALA A 391 -0.85 4.67 -9.89
C ALA A 391 0.12 3.52 -9.50
N PRO A 392 0.94 3.75 -8.46
CA PRO A 392 1.90 2.76 -7.99
C PRO A 392 1.22 1.60 -7.25
N VAL A 393 1.66 0.36 -7.47
CA VAL A 393 1.18 -0.83 -6.72
C VAL A 393 2.10 -1.30 -5.60
N SER A 394 3.31 -0.74 -5.54
CA SER A 394 4.38 -1.17 -4.63
C SER A 394 3.96 -1.15 -3.15
N GLY A 395 3.31 -0.06 -2.72
CA GLY A 395 2.82 0.10 -1.34
C GLY A 395 1.74 -0.91 -0.99
N LEU A 396 0.79 -1.15 -1.89
CA LEU A 396 -0.23 -2.19 -1.71
C LEU A 396 0.41 -3.58 -1.54
N ASN A 397 1.40 -3.93 -2.37
CA ASN A 397 2.09 -5.21 -2.24
C ASN A 397 2.82 -5.33 -0.90
N GLN A 398 3.60 -4.31 -0.53
CA GLN A 398 4.35 -4.25 0.72
C GLN A 398 3.43 -4.38 1.94
N GLY A 399 2.32 -3.62 1.97
CA GLY A 399 1.31 -3.69 3.02
C GLY A 399 0.71 -5.08 3.16
N ILE A 400 0.32 -5.72 2.05
CA ILE A 400 -0.27 -7.06 2.07
C ILE A 400 0.76 -8.10 2.53
N VAL A 401 1.97 -8.09 1.97
CA VAL A 401 3.04 -9.03 2.34
C VAL A 401 3.40 -8.91 3.82
N TYR A 402 3.52 -7.68 4.34
CA TYR A 402 3.77 -7.43 5.76
C TYR A 402 2.69 -8.05 6.64
N ARG A 403 1.41 -7.83 6.32
CA ARG A 403 0.29 -8.39 7.10
C ARG A 403 0.19 -9.91 6.99
N CYS A 404 0.48 -10.48 5.82
CA CYS A 404 0.60 -11.94 5.68
C CYS A 404 1.72 -12.52 6.55
N LEU A 405 2.87 -11.84 6.64
CA LEU A 405 3.97 -12.25 7.51
C LEU A 405 3.59 -12.17 8.98
N ASP A 406 2.88 -11.11 9.38
CA ASP A 406 2.40 -10.95 10.76
C ASP A 406 1.41 -12.03 11.18
N ASP A 407 0.41 -12.30 10.33
CA ASP A 407 -0.56 -13.38 10.54
C ASP A 407 0.16 -14.73 10.67
N ALA A 408 1.08 -15.04 9.75
CA ALA A 408 1.81 -16.30 9.74
C ALA A 408 2.74 -16.47 10.96
N VAL A 409 3.40 -15.41 11.42
CA VAL A 409 4.25 -15.47 12.63
C VAL A 409 3.39 -15.70 13.86
N PHE A 410 2.27 -14.99 14.00
CA PHE A 410 1.36 -15.17 15.12
C PHE A 410 0.89 -16.63 15.25
N GLU A 411 0.59 -17.29 14.13
CA GLU A 411 0.16 -18.69 14.12
C GLU A 411 1.28 -19.68 14.38
N ALA A 412 2.47 -19.42 13.85
CA ALA A 412 3.66 -20.21 14.15
C ALA A 412 4.06 -20.12 15.64
N LEU A 413 3.73 -19.02 16.31
CA LEU A 413 3.90 -18.87 17.76
C LEU A 413 2.86 -19.67 18.57
N ALA A 414 1.64 -19.83 18.05
CA ALA A 414 0.58 -20.61 18.70
C ALA A 414 0.76 -22.12 18.58
N THR A 415 1.58 -22.58 17.62
CA THR A 415 1.93 -24.00 17.47
C THR A 415 2.94 -24.39 18.56
N PRO A 416 2.82 -25.55 19.24
CA PRO A 416 3.75 -25.99 20.29
C PRO A 416 5.22 -26.06 19.85
#